data_AF-A0AA37DGV3-F1
#
_entry.id   AF-A0AA37DGV3-F1
#
_cell.length_a   1.000
_cell.length_b   1.000
_cell.length_c   1.000
_cell.angle_alpha   90.00
_cell.angle_beta   90.00
_cell.angle_gamma   90.00
#
_symmetry.space_group_name_H-M   'P 1'
#
loop_
_entity.id
_entity.type
_entity.pdbx_description
1 polymer ?
#
loop_
_entity_poly.entity_id
_entity_poly.type
_entity_poly.pdbx_seq_one_letter_code
_entity_poly.pdbx_strand_id
1 'polypeptide(L)'
;MTKINTIANNGLTIVENYNKLLDQFRKAKTIDDVRILVASAKDFISVYKRVDKNMVNEIYDKLQSKLQDMVAENAFVYDRMNSRVEEIRNRGYDYVNEKNDTQAVQNKALQLMSQMPKVMNSNHANRITKVLTDSINSGVIGSKAVLELLKYPAYADMVSAKIRERAFEGSKSSAEQAFDRLKESELKEAEQGLASVYLQGFHLRNIEKQVNAFKKPSAWNPDEQTT
;
A
#
# COMPACT_ATOMS: atom_id res chain seq x y z
N MET A 1 -40.58 -43.95 0.14
CA MET A 1 -39.46 -43.61 1.04
C MET A 1 -38.24 -43.27 0.19
N THR A 2 -37.89 -41.99 0.10
CA THR A 2 -36.70 -41.53 -0.62
C THR A 2 -35.46 -41.96 0.17
N LYS A 3 -34.56 -42.73 -0.45
CA LYS A 3 -33.31 -43.16 0.21
C LYS A 3 -32.52 -41.91 0.62
N ILE A 4 -32.36 -41.70 1.91
CA ILE A 4 -31.47 -40.66 2.45
C ILE A 4 -30.05 -41.21 2.27
N ASN A 5 -29.27 -40.65 1.34
CA ASN A 5 -27.89 -41.07 1.12
C ASN A 5 -27.03 -40.69 2.34
N THR A 6 -26.49 -41.69 3.02
CA THR A 6 -25.57 -41.56 4.17
C THR A 6 -24.11 -41.64 3.76
N ILE A 7 -23.83 -42.04 2.51
CA ILE A 7 -22.51 -42.16 1.90
C ILE A 7 -22.44 -41.18 0.72
N ALA A 8 -21.43 -40.32 0.70
CA ALA A 8 -21.23 -39.39 -0.41
C ALA A 8 -20.68 -40.12 -1.64
N ASN A 9 -20.73 -39.47 -2.81
CA ASN A 9 -20.23 -40.03 -4.07
C ASN A 9 -18.74 -40.44 -4.03
N ASN A 10 -18.00 -39.99 -3.02
CA ASN A 10 -16.60 -40.34 -2.77
C ASN A 10 -16.40 -41.60 -1.91
N GLY A 11 -17.48 -42.30 -1.54
CA GLY A 11 -17.43 -43.53 -0.74
C GLY A 11 -17.22 -43.32 0.77
N LEU A 12 -17.07 -42.07 1.22
CA LEU A 12 -16.86 -41.74 2.63
C LEU A 12 -18.19 -41.57 3.38
N THR A 13 -18.16 -41.95 4.65
CA THR A 13 -19.25 -41.68 5.60
C THR A 13 -19.33 -40.19 5.95
N ILE A 14 -20.46 -39.79 6.51
CA ILE A 14 -20.67 -38.41 6.96
C ILE A 14 -19.61 -37.95 7.99
N VAL A 15 -19.20 -38.84 8.91
CA VAL A 15 -18.21 -38.55 9.96
C VAL A 15 -16.81 -38.36 9.36
N GLU A 16 -16.42 -39.19 8.39
CA GLU A 16 -15.14 -39.06 7.70
C GLU A 16 -15.06 -37.77 6.89
N ASN A 17 -16.12 -37.44 6.15
CA ASN A 17 -16.19 -36.18 5.41
C ASN A 17 -16.16 -34.96 6.35
N TYR A 18 -16.84 -35.04 7.50
CA TYR A 18 -16.81 -34.00 8.52
C TYR A 18 -15.40 -33.79 9.09
N ASN A 19 -14.73 -34.88 9.50
CA ASN A 19 -13.36 -34.80 10.04
C ASN A 19 -12.36 -34.24 9.02
N LYS A 20 -12.49 -34.62 7.75
CA LYS A 20 -11.68 -34.06 6.66
C LYS A 20 -11.91 -32.55 6.51
N LEU A 21 -13.17 -32.11 6.60
CA LEU A 21 -13.50 -30.69 6.54
C LEU A 21 -12.92 -29.91 7.73
N LEU A 22 -12.97 -30.47 8.94
CA LEU A 22 -12.35 -29.88 10.13
C LEU A 22 -10.83 -29.72 9.98
N ASP A 23 -10.15 -30.67 9.34
CA ASP A 23 -8.73 -30.54 9.02
C ASP A 23 -8.46 -29.42 8.00
N GLN A 24 -9.31 -29.28 6.97
CA GLN A 24 -9.24 -28.17 6.02
C GLN A 24 -9.43 -26.81 6.73
N PHE A 25 -10.37 -26.70 7.66
CA PHE A 25 -10.57 -25.50 8.49
C PHE A 25 -9.30 -25.07 9.23
N ARG A 26 -8.59 -26.03 9.83
CA ARG A 26 -7.35 -25.79 10.59
C ARG A 26 -6.21 -25.35 9.67
N LYS A 27 -6.14 -25.89 8.46
CA LYS A 27 -5.04 -25.64 7.51
C LYS A 27 -5.24 -24.39 6.67
N ALA A 28 -6.47 -23.93 6.48
CA ALA A 28 -6.76 -22.78 5.64
C ALA A 28 -6.12 -21.49 6.19
N LYS A 29 -5.22 -20.90 5.41
CA LYS A 29 -4.53 -19.64 5.74
C LYS A 29 -4.55 -18.64 4.59
N THR A 30 -4.65 -19.12 3.36
CA THR A 30 -4.66 -18.29 2.17
C THR A 30 -6.08 -18.15 1.60
N ILE A 31 -6.26 -17.18 0.70
CA ILE A 31 -7.52 -17.00 -0.03
C ILE A 31 -7.88 -18.25 -0.82
N ASP A 32 -6.91 -18.92 -1.44
CA ASP A 32 -7.16 -20.11 -2.23
C ASP A 32 -7.56 -21.30 -1.35
N ASP A 33 -6.95 -21.46 -0.16
CA ASP A 33 -7.39 -22.45 0.80
C ASP A 33 -8.85 -22.20 1.23
N VAL A 34 -9.20 -20.93 1.47
CA VAL A 34 -10.56 -20.52 1.84
C VAL A 34 -11.55 -20.80 0.72
N ARG A 35 -11.19 -20.55 -0.55
CA ARG A 35 -12.04 -20.89 -1.70
C ARG A 35 -12.32 -22.39 -1.77
N ILE A 36 -11.28 -23.22 -1.58
CA ILE A 36 -11.40 -24.68 -1.55
C ILE A 36 -12.27 -25.13 -0.37
N LEU A 37 -12.08 -24.53 0.80
CA LEU A 37 -12.85 -24.80 2.00
C LEU A 37 -14.33 -24.44 1.82
N VAL A 38 -14.64 -23.29 1.22
CA VAL A 38 -16.02 -22.87 0.91
C VAL A 38 -16.70 -23.86 -0.04
N ALA A 39 -16.02 -24.30 -1.09
CA ALA A 39 -16.55 -25.31 -2.01
C ALA A 39 -16.83 -26.63 -1.27
N SER A 40 -15.85 -27.12 -0.52
CA SER A 40 -15.96 -28.37 0.25
C SER A 40 -17.09 -28.31 1.29
N ALA A 41 -17.25 -27.17 1.96
CA ALA A 41 -18.32 -26.95 2.93
C ALA A 41 -19.70 -26.88 2.25
N LYS A 42 -19.84 -26.21 1.10
CA LYS A 42 -21.09 -26.18 0.33
C LYS A 42 -21.50 -27.58 -0.13
N ASP A 43 -20.55 -28.37 -0.61
CA ASP A 43 -20.80 -29.76 -1.02
C ASP A 43 -21.26 -30.61 0.17
N PHE A 44 -20.55 -30.51 1.31
CA PHE A 44 -20.94 -31.19 2.55
C PHE A 44 -22.37 -30.82 2.98
N ILE A 45 -22.69 -29.52 3.02
CA ILE A 45 -24.01 -29.03 3.40
C ILE A 45 -25.07 -29.55 2.43
N SER A 46 -24.82 -29.50 1.13
CA SER A 46 -25.77 -29.96 0.10
C SER A 46 -26.13 -31.44 0.25
N VAL A 47 -25.12 -32.28 0.49
CA VAL A 47 -25.29 -33.74 0.63
C VAL A 47 -26.00 -34.09 1.94
N TYR A 48 -25.62 -33.43 3.04
CA TYR A 48 -26.00 -33.88 4.38
C TYR A 48 -27.09 -33.06 5.07
N LYS A 49 -27.61 -31.98 4.44
CA LYS A 49 -28.67 -31.12 5.03
C LYS A 49 -29.94 -31.85 5.48
N ARG A 50 -30.26 -33.01 4.89
CA ARG A 50 -31.41 -33.86 5.25
C ARG A 50 -31.04 -35.04 6.17
N VAL A 51 -29.75 -35.25 6.42
CA VAL A 51 -29.20 -36.37 7.21
C VAL A 51 -28.99 -35.92 8.65
N ASP A 52 -28.19 -34.86 8.84
CA ASP A 52 -27.86 -34.33 10.16
C ASP A 52 -27.80 -32.80 10.09
N LYS A 53 -28.87 -32.15 10.56
CA LYS A 53 -28.98 -30.69 10.57
C LYS A 53 -28.00 -30.04 11.55
N ASN A 54 -27.67 -30.71 12.65
CA ASN A 54 -26.80 -30.13 13.67
C ASN A 54 -25.37 -30.05 13.15
N MET A 55 -24.87 -31.15 12.58
CA MET A 55 -23.51 -31.20 12.04
C MET A 55 -23.32 -30.26 10.85
N VAL A 56 -24.34 -30.15 9.99
CA VAL A 56 -24.38 -29.21 8.87
C VAL A 56 -24.39 -27.75 9.33
N ASN A 57 -25.17 -27.41 10.36
CA ASN A 57 -25.19 -26.06 10.93
C ASN A 57 -23.84 -25.72 11.58
N GLU A 58 -23.21 -26.67 12.28
CA GLU A 58 -21.89 -26.45 12.89
C GLU A 58 -20.82 -26.15 11.83
N ILE A 59 -20.82 -26.89 10.71
CA ILE A 59 -19.91 -26.61 9.59
C ILE A 59 -20.13 -25.21 9.01
N TYR A 60 -21.40 -24.81 8.85
CA TYR A 60 -21.73 -23.46 8.39
C TYR A 60 -21.22 -22.39 9.37
N ASP A 61 -21.47 -22.58 10.67
CA ASP A 61 -21.06 -21.63 11.72
C ASP A 61 -19.52 -21.54 11.83
N LYS A 62 -18.80 -22.67 11.68
CA LYS A 62 -17.32 -22.68 11.57
C LYS A 62 -16.83 -21.96 10.32
N LEU A 63 -17.54 -22.09 9.18
CA LEU A 63 -17.21 -21.37 7.95
C LEU A 63 -17.35 -19.87 8.10
N GLN A 64 -18.45 -19.42 8.70
CA GLN A 64 -18.64 -17.99 8.99
C GLN A 64 -17.57 -17.47 9.94
N SER A 65 -17.32 -18.17 11.05
CA SER A 65 -16.32 -17.76 12.04
C SER A 65 -14.92 -17.64 11.41
N LYS A 66 -14.51 -18.65 10.62
CA LYS A 66 -13.21 -18.65 9.95
C LYS A 66 -13.06 -17.49 8.96
N LEU A 67 -14.11 -17.15 8.21
CA LEU A 67 -14.09 -16.03 7.27
C LEU A 67 -14.01 -14.69 8.00
N GLN A 68 -14.79 -14.53 9.07
CA GLN A 68 -14.77 -13.32 9.90
C GLN A 68 -13.39 -13.10 10.53
N ASP A 69 -12.78 -14.16 11.09
CA ASP A 69 -11.44 -14.12 11.66
C ASP A 69 -10.41 -13.66 10.62
N MET A 70 -10.45 -14.21 9.41
CA MET A 70 -9.52 -13.85 8.34
C MET A 70 -9.75 -12.44 7.81
N VAL A 71 -10.99 -11.97 7.74
CA VAL A 71 -11.29 -10.57 7.37
C VAL A 71 -10.78 -9.61 8.45
N ALA A 72 -10.97 -9.94 9.73
CA ALA A 72 -10.49 -9.14 10.85
C ALA A 72 -8.95 -9.11 10.91
N GLU A 73 -8.29 -10.25 10.73
CA GLU A 73 -6.83 -10.35 10.65
C GLU A 73 -6.29 -9.52 9.48
N ASN A 74 -6.91 -9.61 8.30
CA ASN A 74 -6.52 -8.82 7.15
C ASN A 74 -6.67 -7.31 7.40
N ALA A 75 -7.75 -6.87 8.05
CA ALA A 75 -7.94 -5.46 8.42
C ALA A 75 -6.84 -4.98 9.39
N PHE A 76 -6.50 -5.77 10.40
CA PHE A 76 -5.40 -5.46 11.32
C PHE A 76 -4.05 -5.36 10.60
N VAL A 77 -3.75 -6.29 9.69
CA VAL A 77 -2.53 -6.25 8.88
C VAL A 77 -2.52 -5.01 7.98
N TYR A 78 -3.66 -4.67 7.36
CA TYR A 78 -3.79 -3.48 6.54
C TYR A 78 -3.47 -2.20 7.33
N ASP A 79 -4.07 -2.02 8.51
CA ASP A 79 -3.84 -0.85 9.36
C ASP A 79 -2.38 -0.72 9.77
N ARG A 80 -1.74 -1.85 10.12
CA ARG A 80 -0.30 -1.89 10.44
C ARG A 80 0.56 -1.49 9.24
N MET A 81 0.26 -2.00 8.05
CA MET A 81 1.02 -1.67 6.84
C MET A 81 0.80 -0.22 6.42
N ASN A 82 -0.42 0.29 6.56
CA ASN A 82 -0.74 1.67 6.29
C ASN A 82 0.02 2.60 7.24
N SER A 83 0.08 2.27 8.53
CA SER A 83 0.88 3.01 9.51
C SER A 83 2.36 3.08 9.12
N ARG A 84 2.93 1.96 8.66
CA ARG A 84 4.32 1.92 8.17
C ARG A 84 4.53 2.80 6.93
N VAL A 85 3.58 2.81 5.99
CA VAL A 85 3.64 3.71 4.82
C VAL A 85 3.67 5.17 5.26
N GLU A 86 2.80 5.54 6.20
CA GLU A 86 2.74 6.91 6.73
C GLU A 86 3.99 7.29 7.53
N GLU A 87 4.55 6.38 8.32
CA GLU A 87 5.84 6.58 8.99
C GLU A 87 6.97 6.87 7.99
N ILE A 88 7.06 6.10 6.91
CA ILE A 88 8.07 6.33 5.86
C ILE A 88 7.82 7.67 5.16
N ARG A 89 6.57 7.99 4.80
CA ARG A 89 6.22 9.28 4.16
C ARG A 89 6.62 10.47 5.02
N ASN A 90 6.37 10.40 6.32
CA ASN A 90 6.61 11.49 7.26
C ASN A 90 8.07 11.59 7.75
N ARG A 91 8.92 10.58 7.47
CA ARG A 91 10.35 10.65 7.79
C ARG A 91 11.03 11.79 7.01
N GLY A 92 11.57 12.76 7.73
CA GLY A 92 12.44 13.81 7.19
C GLY A 92 13.91 13.45 7.27
N TYR A 93 14.73 14.11 6.44
CA TYR A 93 16.17 14.04 6.58
C TYR A 93 16.62 14.83 7.81
N ASP A 94 17.56 14.28 8.59
CA ASP A 94 18.12 14.94 9.76
C ASP A 94 19.38 15.73 9.39
N TYR A 95 19.30 17.06 9.56
CA TYR A 95 20.36 17.99 9.20
C TYR A 95 21.37 18.25 10.34
N VAL A 96 21.23 17.64 11.53
CA VAL A 96 22.06 17.95 12.71
C VAL A 96 23.57 17.82 12.46
N ASN A 97 23.98 16.83 11.65
CA ASN A 97 25.39 16.57 11.34
C ASN A 97 25.82 17.12 9.98
N GLU A 98 24.99 17.95 9.32
CA GLU A 98 25.40 18.58 8.07
C GLU A 98 26.51 19.61 8.31
N LYS A 99 27.43 19.66 7.35
CA LYS A 99 28.46 20.68 7.32
C LYS A 99 27.82 22.06 7.20
N ASN A 100 28.22 22.97 8.09
CA ASN A 100 27.81 24.38 7.99
C ASN A 100 28.54 25.07 6.82
N ASP A 101 27.86 25.20 5.69
CA ASP A 101 28.37 25.89 4.49
C ASP A 101 27.90 27.35 4.37
N THR A 102 27.30 27.93 5.43
CA THR A 102 26.68 29.28 5.39
C THR A 102 27.59 30.35 4.79
N GLN A 103 28.85 30.42 5.25
CA GLN A 103 29.81 31.41 4.75
C GLN A 103 30.11 31.22 3.25
N ALA A 104 30.29 29.98 2.81
CA ALA A 104 30.59 29.68 1.42
C ALA A 104 29.40 30.02 0.51
N VAL A 105 28.18 29.73 0.97
CA VAL A 105 26.93 30.09 0.28
C VAL A 105 26.78 31.61 0.15
N GLN A 106 26.99 32.36 1.23
CA GLN A 106 26.92 33.83 1.21
C GLN A 106 27.95 34.44 0.26
N ASN A 107 29.21 33.99 0.34
CA ASN A 107 30.27 34.46 -0.56
C ASN A 107 29.93 34.18 -2.02
N LYS A 108 29.39 33.00 -2.32
CA LYS A 108 28.98 32.63 -3.67
C LYS A 108 27.77 33.44 -4.15
N ALA A 109 26.79 33.71 -3.29
CA ALA A 109 25.65 34.56 -3.61
C ALA A 109 26.10 35.99 -3.96
N LEU A 110 27.03 36.57 -3.20
CA LEU A 110 27.62 37.88 -3.51
C LEU A 110 28.34 37.88 -4.87
N GLN A 111 29.09 36.80 -5.18
CA GLN A 111 29.71 36.63 -6.49
C GLN A 111 28.66 36.63 -7.61
N LEU A 112 27.54 35.92 -7.43
CA LEU A 112 26.45 35.90 -8.41
C LEU A 112 25.82 37.28 -8.57
N MET A 113 25.52 37.98 -7.47
CA MET A 113 24.96 39.34 -7.50
C MET A 113 25.86 40.30 -8.29
N SER A 114 27.18 40.17 -8.16
CA SER A 114 28.16 40.99 -8.91
C SER A 114 28.19 40.66 -10.41
N GLN A 115 27.86 39.43 -10.82
CA GLN A 115 27.86 38.99 -12.21
C GLN A 115 26.53 39.24 -12.92
N MET A 116 25.46 39.39 -12.15
CA MET A 116 24.10 39.64 -12.62
C MET A 116 23.93 41.10 -13.07
N PRO A 117 23.19 41.34 -14.16
CA PRO A 117 22.82 42.69 -14.59
C PRO A 117 21.81 43.30 -13.60
N LYS A 118 21.81 44.63 -13.48
CA LYS A 118 20.93 45.36 -12.56
C LYS A 118 19.45 45.37 -12.97
N VAL A 119 19.14 45.03 -14.22
CA VAL A 119 17.78 45.03 -14.78
C VAL A 119 17.60 43.81 -15.67
N MET A 120 16.46 43.14 -15.51
CA MET A 120 16.03 42.05 -16.37
C MET A 120 15.43 42.63 -17.65
N ASN A 121 16.01 42.27 -18.81
CA ASN A 121 15.46 42.59 -20.13
C ASN A 121 15.85 41.48 -21.13
N SER A 122 15.28 41.51 -22.33
CA SER A 122 15.51 40.47 -23.35
C SER A 122 16.99 40.32 -23.74
N ASN A 123 17.78 41.38 -23.67
CA ASN A 123 19.21 41.34 -23.98
C ASN A 123 20.04 40.64 -22.89
N HIS A 124 19.51 40.59 -21.67
CA HIS A 124 20.19 40.03 -20.50
C HIS A 124 19.72 38.60 -20.13
N ALA A 125 18.57 38.16 -20.64
CA ALA A 125 17.93 36.90 -20.25
C ALA A 125 18.85 35.67 -20.41
N ASN A 126 19.55 35.55 -21.55
CA ASN A 126 20.47 34.44 -21.82
C ASN A 126 21.69 34.46 -20.88
N ARG A 127 22.22 35.65 -20.58
CA ARG A 127 23.36 35.82 -19.68
C ARG A 127 22.97 35.45 -18.25
N ILE A 128 21.83 35.92 -17.76
CA ILE A 128 21.30 35.57 -16.43
C ILE A 128 21.14 34.05 -16.32
N THR A 129 20.46 33.44 -17.29
CA THR A 129 20.23 31.98 -17.30
C THR A 129 21.54 31.19 -17.28
N LYS A 130 22.55 31.64 -18.04
CA LYS A 130 23.88 31.01 -18.06
C LYS A 130 24.57 31.11 -16.70
N VAL A 131 24.66 32.30 -16.11
CA VAL A 131 25.31 32.52 -14.80
C VAL A 131 24.68 31.64 -13.72
N LEU A 132 23.36 31.58 -13.66
CA LEU A 132 22.64 30.74 -12.69
C LEU A 132 22.86 29.25 -12.94
N THR A 133 22.84 28.82 -14.20
CA THR A 133 23.09 27.41 -14.56
C THR A 133 24.52 26.98 -14.23
N ASP A 134 25.51 27.81 -14.55
CA ASP A 134 26.92 27.54 -14.25
C ASP A 134 27.14 27.45 -12.73
N SER A 135 26.45 28.29 -11.94
CA SER A 135 26.46 28.19 -10.48
C SER A 135 25.89 26.87 -9.99
N ILE A 136 24.71 26.46 -10.47
CA ILE A 136 24.09 25.17 -10.09
C ILE A 136 25.03 24.00 -10.43
N ASN A 137 25.65 24.04 -11.62
CA ASN A 137 26.57 22.99 -12.07
C ASN A 137 27.87 22.93 -11.24
N SER A 138 28.19 23.97 -10.45
CA SER A 138 29.33 23.96 -9.52
C SER A 138 29.09 23.15 -8.24
N GLY A 139 27.87 22.65 -8.04
CA GLY A 139 27.50 21.76 -6.94
C GLY A 139 26.69 22.44 -5.84
N VAL A 140 26.62 21.79 -4.68
CA VAL A 140 25.70 22.13 -3.57
C VAL A 140 25.76 23.61 -3.17
N ILE A 141 26.95 24.17 -2.98
CA ILE A 141 27.14 25.57 -2.57
C ILE A 141 26.62 26.52 -3.65
N GLY A 142 26.88 26.23 -4.93
CA GLY A 142 26.43 27.06 -6.03
C GLY A 142 24.91 27.03 -6.23
N SER A 143 24.28 25.88 -5.99
CA SER A 143 22.83 25.70 -5.97
C SER A 143 22.18 26.41 -4.77
N LYS A 144 22.70 26.21 -3.56
CA LYS A 144 22.26 26.94 -2.35
C LYS A 144 22.39 28.45 -2.52
N ALA A 145 23.45 28.92 -3.18
CA ALA A 145 23.65 30.35 -3.47
C ALA A 145 22.61 30.92 -4.44
N VAL A 146 22.16 30.15 -5.43
CA VAL A 146 21.06 30.56 -6.33
C VAL A 146 19.74 30.68 -5.56
N LEU A 147 19.47 29.76 -4.62
CA LEU A 147 18.31 29.87 -3.74
C LEU A 147 18.42 31.07 -2.79
N GLU A 148 19.61 31.38 -2.30
CA GLU A 148 19.87 32.55 -1.45
C GLU A 148 19.52 33.87 -2.16
N LEU A 149 19.71 33.96 -3.48
CA LEU A 149 19.33 35.14 -4.27
C LEU A 149 17.84 35.46 -4.18
N LEU A 150 16.98 34.46 -3.94
CA LEU A 150 15.53 34.67 -3.83
C LEU A 150 15.14 35.54 -2.62
N LYS A 151 16.02 35.64 -1.61
CA LYS A 151 15.82 36.52 -0.45
C LYS A 151 15.98 38.00 -0.80
N TYR A 152 16.56 38.31 -1.96
CA TYR A 152 16.82 39.67 -2.40
C TYR A 152 15.81 40.07 -3.49
N PRO A 153 14.88 41.00 -3.21
CA PRO A 153 13.81 41.35 -4.15
C PRO A 153 14.30 41.75 -5.55
N ALA A 154 15.46 42.41 -5.63
CA ALA A 154 16.05 42.84 -6.90
C ALA A 154 16.45 41.67 -7.83
N TYR A 155 16.62 40.45 -7.29
CA TYR A 155 17.08 39.28 -8.03
C TYR A 155 16.05 38.15 -8.08
N ALA A 156 15.02 38.17 -7.23
CA ALA A 156 14.02 37.10 -7.13
C ALA A 156 13.31 36.81 -8.48
N ASP A 157 12.95 37.85 -9.22
CA ASP A 157 12.28 37.73 -10.53
C ASP A 157 13.22 37.28 -11.65
N MET A 158 14.54 37.43 -11.46
CA MET A 158 15.55 36.97 -12.41
C MET A 158 15.77 35.45 -12.35
N VAL A 159 15.35 34.81 -11.26
CA VAL A 159 15.45 33.36 -11.08
C VAL A 159 14.12 32.72 -11.48
N SER A 160 14.06 32.20 -12.71
CA SER A 160 12.88 31.53 -13.24
C SER A 160 12.51 30.27 -12.45
N ALA A 161 11.23 29.86 -12.51
CA ALA A 161 10.74 28.67 -11.80
C ALA A 161 11.57 27.41 -12.11
N LYS A 162 11.93 27.20 -13.38
CA LYS A 162 12.78 26.08 -13.82
C LYS A 162 14.18 26.11 -13.18
N ILE A 163 14.76 27.30 -12.99
CA ILE A 163 16.06 27.44 -12.32
C ILE A 163 15.91 27.22 -10.82
N ARG A 164 14.81 27.67 -10.20
CA ARG A 164 14.53 27.40 -8.77
C ARG A 164 14.44 25.90 -8.50
N GLU A 165 13.70 25.17 -9.33
CA GLU A 165 13.58 23.70 -9.21
C GLU A 165 14.94 23.02 -9.34
N ARG A 166 15.74 23.37 -10.36
CA ARG A 166 17.08 22.82 -10.53
C ARG A 166 18.02 23.17 -9.38
N ALA A 167 17.93 24.40 -8.86
CA ALA A 167 18.74 24.83 -7.72
C ALA A 167 18.29 24.12 -6.43
N PHE A 168 16.99 23.85 -6.25
CA PHE A 168 16.48 23.07 -5.13
C PHE A 168 17.05 21.65 -5.15
N GLU A 169 16.90 20.92 -6.26
CA GLU A 169 17.47 19.57 -6.37
C GLU A 169 19.00 19.56 -6.26
N GLY A 170 19.67 20.54 -6.87
CA GLY A 170 21.12 20.68 -6.80
C GLY A 170 21.64 21.14 -5.42
N SER A 171 20.77 21.62 -4.53
CA SER A 171 21.14 22.07 -3.18
C SER A 171 21.19 20.95 -2.16
N LYS A 172 20.58 19.80 -2.48
CA LYS A 172 20.57 18.62 -1.62
C LYS A 172 21.97 18.05 -1.49
N SER A 173 22.38 17.73 -0.26
CA SER A 173 23.68 17.09 -0.02
C SER A 173 23.69 15.66 -0.56
N SER A 174 24.87 15.07 -0.76
CA SER A 174 24.97 13.65 -1.17
C SER A 174 24.29 12.71 -0.18
N ALA A 175 24.29 13.07 1.11
CA ALA A 175 23.65 12.29 2.16
C ALA A 175 22.13 12.44 2.13
N GLU A 176 21.61 13.65 1.91
CA GLU A 176 20.18 13.91 1.69
C GLU A 176 19.67 13.17 0.45
N GLN A 177 20.41 13.22 -0.67
CA GLN A 177 20.05 12.48 -1.88
C GLN A 177 20.05 10.96 -1.65
N ALA A 178 21.00 10.43 -0.89
CA ALA A 178 21.04 9.00 -0.54
C ALA A 178 19.84 8.61 0.35
N PHE A 179 19.49 9.48 1.30
CA PHE A 179 18.31 9.31 2.14
C PHE A 179 17.01 9.33 1.31
N ASP A 180 16.85 10.29 0.40
CA ASP A 180 15.68 10.39 -0.49
C ASP A 180 15.49 9.11 -1.31
N ARG A 181 16.57 8.60 -1.91
CA ARG A 181 16.54 7.34 -2.69
C ARG A 181 16.18 6.13 -1.84
N LEU A 182 16.74 6.03 -0.64
CA LEU A 182 16.43 4.94 0.29
C LEU A 182 14.96 5.00 0.70
N LYS A 183 14.49 6.19 1.11
CA LYS A 183 13.11 6.44 1.50
C LYS A 183 12.14 6.11 0.36
N GLU A 184 12.44 6.51 -0.87
CA GLU A 184 11.64 6.19 -2.06
C GLU A 184 11.54 4.68 -2.30
N SER A 185 12.67 3.96 -2.19
CA SER A 185 12.69 2.50 -2.33
C SER A 185 11.88 1.80 -1.24
N GLU A 186 12.07 2.18 0.02
CA GLU A 186 11.32 1.64 1.16
C GLU A 186 9.82 1.93 1.05
N LEU A 187 9.46 3.14 0.61
CA LEU A 187 8.07 3.55 0.41
C LEU A 187 7.42 2.69 -0.68
N LYS A 188 8.10 2.52 -1.82
CA LYS A 188 7.61 1.69 -2.92
C LYS A 188 7.33 0.25 -2.49
N GLU A 189 8.26 -0.36 -1.74
CA GLU A 189 8.07 -1.72 -1.21
C GLU A 189 6.89 -1.79 -0.23
N ALA A 190 6.78 -0.81 0.68
CA ALA A 190 5.69 -0.76 1.65
C ALA A 190 4.31 -0.57 0.98
N GLU A 191 4.23 0.32 -0.02
CA GLU A 191 3.01 0.56 -0.80
C GLU A 191 2.58 -0.66 -1.62
N GLN A 192 3.53 -1.37 -2.23
CA GLN A 192 3.26 -2.64 -2.91
C GLN A 192 2.69 -3.69 -1.95
N GLY A 193 3.27 -3.80 -0.76
CA GLY A 193 2.77 -4.68 0.29
C GLY A 193 1.35 -4.31 0.75
N LEU A 194 1.11 -3.01 0.99
CA LEU A 194 -0.20 -2.51 1.39
C LEU A 194 -1.27 -2.80 0.32
N ALA A 195 -0.95 -2.57 -0.95
CA ALA A 195 -1.83 -2.87 -2.07
C ALA A 195 -2.18 -4.36 -2.15
N SER A 196 -1.21 -5.24 -1.91
CA SER A 196 -1.44 -6.69 -1.86
C SER A 196 -2.43 -7.06 -0.75
N VAL A 197 -2.24 -6.54 0.46
CA VAL A 197 -3.15 -6.82 1.59
C VAL A 197 -4.55 -6.26 1.35
N TYR A 198 -4.66 -5.08 0.73
CA TYR A 198 -5.93 -4.51 0.32
C TYR A 198 -6.70 -5.44 -0.64
N LEU A 199 -6.03 -5.94 -1.68
CA LEU A 199 -6.63 -6.87 -2.65
C LEU A 199 -7.03 -8.18 -1.98
N GLN A 200 -6.21 -8.68 -1.05
CA GLN A 200 -6.55 -9.87 -0.27
C GLN A 200 -7.84 -9.66 0.54
N GLY A 201 -7.97 -8.53 1.23
CA GLY A 201 -9.17 -8.16 1.97
C GLY A 201 -10.41 -8.03 1.08
N PHE A 202 -10.25 -7.47 -0.12
CA PHE A 202 -11.32 -7.40 -1.10
C PHE A 202 -11.83 -8.79 -1.49
N HIS A 203 -10.93 -9.75 -1.76
CA HIS A 203 -11.31 -11.11 -2.08
C HIS A 203 -11.98 -11.83 -0.90
N LEU A 204 -11.47 -11.68 0.32
CA LEU A 204 -12.07 -12.28 1.52
C LEU A 204 -13.50 -11.77 1.76
N ARG A 205 -13.72 -10.45 1.68
CA ARG A 205 -15.05 -9.85 1.80
C ARG A 205 -16.03 -10.32 0.71
N ASN A 206 -15.54 -10.55 -0.51
CA ASN A 206 -16.38 -11.09 -1.58
C ASN A 206 -16.75 -12.56 -1.32
N ILE A 207 -15.83 -13.37 -0.81
CA ILE A 207 -16.12 -14.75 -0.41
C ILE A 207 -17.13 -14.77 0.75
N GLU A 208 -16.94 -13.92 1.76
CA GLU A 208 -17.87 -13.77 2.89
C GLU A 208 -19.29 -13.43 2.40
N LYS A 209 -19.43 -12.47 1.49
CA LYS A 209 -20.73 -12.16 0.86
C LYS A 209 -21.36 -13.38 0.16
N GLN A 210 -20.57 -14.17 -0.56
CA GLN A 210 -21.06 -15.39 -1.21
C GLN A 210 -21.51 -16.46 -0.22
N VAL A 211 -20.84 -16.56 0.94
CA VAL A 211 -21.23 -17.49 2.01
C VAL A 211 -22.47 -16.98 2.74
N ASN A 212 -22.62 -15.68 2.96
CA ASN A 212 -23.82 -15.12 3.58
C ASN A 212 -25.05 -15.21 2.65
N ALA A 213 -24.86 -15.11 1.34
CA ALA A 213 -25.92 -15.37 0.36
C ALA A 213 -26.38 -16.84 0.38
N PHE A 214 -25.48 -17.76 0.73
CA PHE A 214 -25.83 -19.14 1.03
C PHE A 214 -26.48 -19.18 2.42
N LYS A 215 -27.82 -19.07 2.46
CA LYS A 215 -28.60 -19.04 3.71
C LYS A 215 -28.21 -20.19 4.64
N LYS A 216 -28.24 -19.93 5.96
CA LYS A 216 -28.01 -20.98 6.97
C LYS A 216 -28.95 -22.17 6.71
N PRO A 217 -28.47 -23.43 6.72
CA PRO A 217 -29.27 -24.60 6.36
C PRO A 217 -30.55 -24.79 7.19
N SER A 218 -30.57 -24.34 8.44
CA SER A 218 -31.77 -24.31 9.30
C SER A 218 -32.86 -23.35 8.83
N ALA A 219 -32.53 -22.34 8.02
CA ALA A 219 -33.47 -21.42 7.39
C ALA A 219 -33.98 -21.91 6.02
N TRP A 220 -33.58 -23.11 5.58
CA TRP A 220 -34.05 -23.67 4.32
C TRP A 220 -35.42 -24.31 4.53
N ASN A 221 -36.44 -23.77 3.86
CA ASN A 221 -37.76 -24.37 3.85
C ASN A 221 -37.73 -25.65 2.99
N PRO A 222 -38.21 -26.81 3.45
CA PRO A 222 -38.20 -28.04 2.66
C PRO A 222 -38.92 -27.93 1.30
N ASP A 223 -39.84 -26.97 1.19
CA ASP A 223 -40.72 -26.76 0.03
C ASP A 223 -40.12 -25.81 -1.04
N GLU A 224 -38.98 -25.17 -0.80
CA GLU A 224 -38.34 -24.26 -1.79
C GLU A 224 -37.55 -24.99 -2.90
N GLN A 225 -37.66 -26.32 -3.02
CA GLN A 225 -36.96 -27.12 -4.06
C GLN A 225 -37.89 -27.90 -4.99
N THR A 226 -39.14 -27.47 -5.16
CA THR A 226 -40.01 -27.93 -6.25
C THR A 226 -40.32 -26.81 -7.24
N THR A 227 -39.28 -26.29 -7.90
CA THR A 227 -39.37 -25.64 -9.23
C THR A 227 -38.01 -25.61 -9.87
#